data_AF-A0A7J7GRN2-F1
#
_entry.id   AF-A0A7J7GRN2-F1
#
_cell.length_a   1.000
_cell.length_b   1.000
_cell.length_c   1.000
_cell.angle_alpha   90.00
_cell.angle_beta   90.00
_cell.angle_gamma   90.00
#
_symmetry.space_group_name_H-M   'P 1'
#
loop_
_entity.id
_entity.type
_entity.pdbx_description
1 polymer ?
#
loop_
_entity_poly.entity_id
_entity_poly.type
_entity_poly.pdbx_seq_one_letter_code
_entity_poly.pdbx_strand_id
1 'polypeptide(L)'
;MYTPFGAHSLGRTHCKYVWDRLYNFQNTGKPDPTMNQPILNELKNQCPSQLKSGQSDPLVYLNPDSGPNYKFTNSYFSRVLKGESVLGVDQQLKFRNDTNQISKEFANDFEDFRRSFALSINRMGGLRVLTGDKGEIRRNCRYVNKK
;
A
#
# COMPACT_ATOMS: atom_id res chain seq x y z
N MET A 1 5.32 -6.91 11.68
CA MET A 1 5.12 -5.57 11.08
C MET A 1 4.55 -5.61 9.65
N TYR A 2 4.31 -6.79 9.06
CA TYR A 2 4.02 -6.92 7.63
C TYR A 2 2.52 -6.97 7.29
N THR A 3 1.71 -7.51 8.19
CA THR A 3 0.27 -7.63 7.99
C THR A 3 -0.45 -6.29 7.77
N PRO A 4 -0.11 -5.18 8.46
CA PRO A 4 -0.72 -3.88 8.19
C PRO A 4 -0.52 -3.38 6.75
N PHE A 5 0.52 -3.82 6.03
CA PHE A 5 0.70 -3.45 4.62
C PHE A 5 -0.43 -4.00 3.75
N GLY A 6 -1.14 -5.04 4.19
CA GLY A 6 -2.37 -5.51 3.55
C GLY A 6 -3.46 -4.45 3.44
N ALA A 7 -3.36 -3.32 4.15
CA ALA A 7 -4.23 -2.16 3.94
C ALA A 7 -4.11 -1.60 2.51
N HIS A 8 -2.95 -1.75 1.86
CA HIS A 8 -2.73 -1.40 0.45
C HIS A 8 -3.48 -2.34 -0.53
N SER A 9 -4.24 -3.32 -0.02
CA SER A 9 -5.29 -3.99 -0.80
C SER A 9 -6.36 -2.98 -1.28
N LEU A 10 -6.47 -1.82 -0.63
CA LEU A 10 -7.40 -0.74 -0.98
C LEU A 10 -6.66 0.58 -1.26
N GLY A 11 -7.38 1.51 -1.87
CA GLY A 11 -6.94 2.89 -2.02
C GLY A 11 -6.07 3.13 -3.25
N ARG A 12 -5.55 4.35 -3.32
CA ARG A 12 -4.80 4.89 -4.45
C ARG A 12 -3.58 5.63 -3.96
N THR A 13 -2.57 5.70 -4.81
CA THR A 13 -1.36 6.50 -4.59
C THR A 13 -1.08 7.39 -5.79
N HIS A 14 -0.37 8.47 -5.53
CA HIS A 14 0.07 9.40 -6.56
C HIS A 14 1.27 8.84 -7.33
N CYS A 15 1.35 9.15 -8.62
CA CYS A 15 2.44 8.70 -9.50
C CYS A 15 3.82 9.16 -9.03
N LYS A 16 3.93 10.31 -8.35
CA LYS A 16 5.21 10.76 -7.77
C LYS A 16 5.87 9.76 -6.82
N TYR A 17 5.09 8.89 -6.18
CA TYR A 17 5.61 7.85 -5.28
C TYR A 17 6.02 6.56 -6.01
N VAL A 18 5.81 6.50 -7.32
CA VAL A 18 6.06 5.32 -8.16
C VAL A 18 7.09 5.62 -9.26
N TRP A 19 7.24 6.88 -9.69
CA TRP A 19 8.13 7.29 -10.79
C TRP A 19 9.56 6.76 -10.72
N ASP A 20 10.17 6.76 -9.53
CA ASP A 20 11.52 6.19 -9.34
C ASP A 20 11.57 4.76 -9.90
N ARG A 21 10.60 3.92 -9.51
CA ARG A 21 10.49 2.53 -9.99
C ARG A 21 10.17 2.42 -11.48
N LEU A 22 9.50 3.39 -12.09
CA LEU A 22 9.10 3.31 -13.49
C LEU A 22 10.20 3.76 -14.45
N TYR A 23 11.06 4.69 -14.03
CA TYR A 23 11.92 5.43 -14.97
C TYR A 23 13.39 5.50 -14.60
N ASN A 24 13.74 5.65 -13.32
CA ASN A 24 15.13 5.88 -12.90
C ASN A 24 15.41 5.25 -11.53
N PHE A 25 15.13 3.96 -11.43
CA PHE A 25 15.18 3.25 -10.15
C PHE A 25 16.59 3.30 -9.61
N GLN A 26 16.76 3.90 -8.42
CA GLN A 26 18.06 4.05 -7.77
C GLN A 26 19.13 4.71 -8.66
N ASN A 27 18.73 5.70 -9.48
CA ASN A 27 19.62 6.43 -10.39
C ASN A 27 20.25 5.57 -11.51
N THR A 28 19.64 4.43 -11.87
CA THR A 28 20.15 3.54 -12.93
C THR A 28 19.78 3.96 -14.35
N GLY A 29 18.90 4.95 -14.50
CA GLY A 29 18.27 5.33 -15.77
C GLY A 29 17.30 4.28 -16.32
N LYS A 30 16.94 3.27 -15.51
CA LYS A 30 16.11 2.13 -15.90
C LYS A 30 14.98 1.91 -14.89
N PRO A 31 13.90 1.20 -15.28
CA PRO A 31 12.86 0.77 -14.35
C PRO A 31 13.41 -0.21 -13.30
N ASP A 32 12.67 -0.36 -12.20
CA ASP A 32 12.92 -1.35 -11.16
C ASP A 32 12.91 -2.77 -11.77
N PRO A 33 14.04 -3.51 -11.70
CA PRO A 33 14.14 -4.83 -12.31
C PRO A 33 13.26 -5.89 -11.64
N THR A 34 12.73 -5.61 -10.44
CA THR A 34 11.84 -6.51 -9.71
C THR A 34 10.38 -6.40 -10.14
N MET A 35 10.02 -5.37 -10.92
CA MET A 35 8.67 -5.12 -11.39
C MET A 35 8.36 -5.98 -12.62
N ASN A 36 7.21 -6.64 -12.59
CA ASN A 36 6.71 -7.43 -13.71
C ASN A 36 6.45 -6.52 -14.94
N GLN A 37 6.80 -6.99 -16.14
CA GLN A 37 6.76 -6.16 -17.35
C GLN A 37 5.34 -5.67 -17.74
N PRO A 38 4.29 -6.52 -17.72
CA PRO A 38 2.91 -6.08 -17.86
C PRO A 38 2.51 -4.92 -16.94
N ILE A 39 2.73 -5.03 -15.62
CA ILE A 39 2.36 -3.97 -14.68
C ILE A 39 3.19 -2.70 -14.90
N LEU A 40 4.47 -2.84 -15.28
CA LEU A 40 5.32 -1.71 -15.61
C LEU A 40 4.76 -0.91 -16.78
N ASN A 41 4.33 -1.60 -17.85
CA ASN A 41 3.74 -0.96 -19.02
C ASN A 41 2.41 -0.28 -18.68
N GLU A 42 1.56 -0.96 -17.90
CA GLU A 42 0.30 -0.40 -17.42
C GLU A 42 0.52 0.87 -16.59
N LEU A 43 1.43 0.83 -15.61
CA LEU A 43 1.74 1.98 -14.77
C LEU A 43 2.37 3.11 -15.56
N LYS A 44 3.24 2.86 -16.54
CA LYS A 44 3.79 3.92 -17.42
C LYS A 44 2.71 4.62 -18.25
N ASN A 45 1.66 3.91 -18.66
CA ASN A 45 0.53 4.51 -19.37
C ASN A 45 -0.30 5.43 -18.45
N GLN A 46 -0.44 5.06 -17.17
CA GLN A 46 -1.20 5.84 -16.18
C GLN A 46 -0.37 6.97 -15.55
N CYS A 47 0.94 6.77 -15.44
CA CYS A 47 1.91 7.67 -14.79
C CYS A 47 2.99 8.09 -15.79
N PRO A 48 2.72 9.04 -16.70
CA PRO A 48 3.71 9.49 -17.67
C PRO A 48 4.95 10.08 -16.98
N SER A 49 6.10 10.03 -17.65
CA SER A 49 7.40 10.53 -17.17
C SER A 49 7.44 12.04 -17.00
N GLN A 50 6.52 12.76 -17.67
CA GLN A 50 6.35 14.19 -17.57
C GLN A 50 4.87 14.52 -17.52
N LEU A 51 4.51 15.45 -16.63
CA LEU A 51 3.16 16.01 -16.56
C LEU A 51 3.05 17.18 -17.53
N LYS A 52 1.89 17.32 -18.19
CA LYS A 52 1.59 18.51 -18.99
C LYS A 52 1.45 19.73 -18.08
N SER A 53 1.68 20.93 -18.62
CA SER A 53 1.49 22.17 -17.86
C SER A 53 0.06 22.24 -17.30
N GLY A 54 -0.06 22.49 -15.99
CA GLY A 54 -1.35 22.53 -15.28
C GLY A 54 -1.98 21.17 -14.96
N GLN A 55 -1.35 20.05 -15.33
CA GLN A 55 -1.85 18.72 -15.00
C GLN A 55 -1.50 18.35 -13.55
N SER A 56 -2.48 17.88 -12.79
CA SER A 56 -2.26 17.34 -11.45
C SER A 56 -1.60 15.96 -11.49
N ASP A 57 -0.91 15.60 -10.40
CA ASP A 57 -0.25 14.30 -10.24
C ASP A 57 -1.30 13.16 -10.26
N PRO A 58 -1.30 12.29 -11.28
CA PRO A 58 -2.31 11.26 -11.44
C PRO A 58 -2.32 10.26 -10.27
N LEU A 59 -3.47 9.64 -10.07
CA LEU A 59 -3.68 8.61 -9.04
C LEU A 59 -3.81 7.24 -9.70
N VAL A 60 -3.10 6.25 -9.16
CA VAL A 60 -3.21 4.84 -9.55
C VAL A 60 -3.69 4.00 -8.36
N TYR A 61 -4.40 2.92 -8.61
CA TYR A 61 -4.80 1.99 -7.54
C TYR A 61 -3.57 1.32 -6.95
N LEU A 62 -3.49 1.21 -5.63
CA LEU A 62 -2.45 0.42 -4.96
C LEU A 62 -2.59 -1.07 -5.29
N ASN A 63 -3.83 -1.51 -5.47
CA ASN A 63 -4.21 -2.84 -5.92
C ASN A 63 -5.27 -2.72 -7.02
N PRO A 64 -4.88 -2.77 -8.31
CA PRO A 64 -5.81 -2.71 -9.44
C PRO A 64 -6.96 -3.73 -9.36
N ASP A 65 -6.71 -4.91 -8.79
CA ASP A 65 -7.71 -5.99 -8.67
C ASP A 65 -8.81 -5.67 -7.64
N SER A 66 -8.61 -4.66 -6.76
CA SER A 66 -9.66 -4.16 -5.87
C SER A 66 -10.80 -3.48 -6.64
N GLY A 67 -10.51 -2.99 -7.85
CA GLY A 67 -11.46 -2.35 -8.74
C GLY A 67 -12.07 -1.05 -8.18
N PRO A 68 -13.04 -0.46 -8.89
CA PRO A 68 -13.65 0.82 -8.51
C PRO A 68 -14.45 0.76 -7.20
N ASN A 69 -14.84 -0.44 -6.77
CA ASN A 69 -15.59 -0.66 -5.53
C ASN A 69 -14.68 -0.93 -4.32
N TYR A 70 -13.35 -0.85 -4.47
CA TYR A 70 -12.37 -1.08 -3.40
C TYR A 70 -12.64 -2.39 -2.65
N LYS A 71 -12.71 -3.51 -3.38
CA LYS A 71 -12.92 -4.83 -2.78
C LYS A 71 -11.67 -5.26 -2.02
N PHE A 72 -11.83 -5.52 -0.73
CA PHE A 72 -10.76 -6.08 0.11
C PHE A 72 -10.67 -7.59 -0.12
N THR A 73 -9.58 -8.04 -0.75
CA THR A 73 -9.31 -9.45 -1.02
C THR A 73 -7.84 -9.78 -0.71
N ASN A 74 -7.48 -11.06 -0.84
CA ASN A 74 -6.09 -11.52 -0.78
C ASN A 74 -5.24 -11.13 -2.01
N SER A 75 -5.82 -10.46 -3.03
CA SER A 75 -5.08 -10.17 -4.26
C SER A 75 -3.84 -9.29 -4.02
N TYR A 76 -3.83 -8.47 -2.98
CA TYR A 76 -2.63 -7.73 -2.56
C TYR A 76 -1.40 -8.64 -2.43
N PHE A 77 -1.50 -9.73 -1.65
CA PHE A 77 -0.36 -10.64 -1.46
C PHE A 77 -0.06 -11.48 -2.70
N SER A 78 -1.10 -11.91 -3.43
CA SER A 78 -0.93 -12.61 -4.70
C SER A 78 -0.13 -11.78 -5.72
N ARG A 79 -0.38 -10.47 -5.77
CA ARG A 79 0.34 -9.53 -6.64
C ARG A 79 1.78 -9.29 -6.18
N VAL A 80 2.03 -9.18 -4.87
CA VAL A 80 3.40 -9.11 -4.33
C VAL A 80 4.24 -10.28 -4.83
N LEU A 81 3.70 -11.51 -4.73
CA LEU A 81 4.41 -12.72 -5.17
C LEU A 81 4.70 -12.72 -6.68
N LYS A 82 3.82 -12.13 -7.49
CA LYS A 82 3.98 -12.00 -8.95
C LYS A 82 4.91 -10.87 -9.40
N GLY A 83 5.38 -10.02 -8.50
CA GLY A 83 6.15 -8.82 -8.89
C GLY A 83 5.26 -7.66 -9.37
N GLU A 84 3.98 -7.67 -8.97
CA GLU A 84 2.93 -6.78 -9.46
C GLU A 84 2.53 -5.69 -8.45
N SER A 85 3.33 -5.50 -7.40
CA SER A 85 3.13 -4.43 -6.41
C SER A 85 3.45 -3.06 -7.00
N VAL A 86 2.58 -2.08 -6.75
CA VAL A 86 2.76 -0.71 -7.23
C VAL A 86 3.88 0.01 -6.46
N LEU A 87 3.87 -0.06 -5.13
CA LEU A 87 4.92 0.55 -4.30
C LEU A 87 6.12 -0.40 -4.14
N GLY A 88 7.31 0.18 -4.13
CA GLY A 88 8.56 -0.58 -3.96
C GLY A 88 8.66 -1.21 -2.58
N VAL A 89 8.18 -0.51 -1.56
CA VAL A 89 8.14 -1.00 -0.18
C VAL A 89 7.25 -2.25 -0.02
N ASP A 90 6.16 -2.33 -0.80
CA ASP A 90 5.30 -3.52 -0.82
C ASP A 90 6.00 -4.69 -1.53
N GLN A 91 6.71 -4.40 -2.64
CA GLN A 91 7.43 -5.42 -3.40
C GLN A 91 8.54 -6.08 -2.57
N GLN A 92 9.08 -5.40 -1.56
CA GLN A 92 10.09 -5.96 -0.65
C GLN A 92 9.60 -7.15 0.17
N LEU A 93 8.28 -7.31 0.36
CA LEU A 93 7.73 -8.46 1.09
C LEU A 93 8.03 -9.80 0.40
N LYS A 94 8.37 -9.79 -0.89
CA LYS A 94 8.76 -11.00 -1.64
C LYS A 94 10.19 -11.49 -1.32
N PHE A 95 11.10 -10.61 -0.89
CA PHE A 95 12.54 -10.92 -0.92
C PHE A 95 13.11 -11.42 0.40
N ARG A 96 12.44 -11.19 1.54
CA ARG A 96 12.85 -11.81 2.81
C ARG A 96 12.10 -13.12 3.03
N ASN A 97 12.76 -14.12 3.63
CA ASN A 97 12.18 -15.45 3.80
C ASN A 97 10.91 -15.42 4.67
N ASP A 98 10.94 -14.69 5.78
CA ASP A 98 9.81 -14.52 6.70
C ASP A 98 8.61 -13.84 6.02
N THR A 99 8.84 -12.72 5.33
CA THR A 99 7.76 -11.98 4.66
C THR A 99 7.21 -12.71 3.44
N ASN A 100 8.05 -13.46 2.73
CA ASN A 100 7.64 -14.24 1.56
C ASN A 100 6.76 -15.41 2.00
N GLN A 101 7.12 -16.11 3.09
CA GLN A 101 6.29 -17.16 3.66
C GLN A 101 4.91 -16.63 4.07
N ILE A 102 4.87 -15.52 4.82
CA ILE A 102 3.61 -14.87 5.21
C ILE A 102 2.80 -14.42 3.98
N SER A 103 3.48 -13.89 2.95
CA SER A 103 2.81 -13.46 1.71
C SER A 103 2.18 -14.66 0.97
N LYS A 104 2.83 -15.83 0.96
CA LYS A 104 2.27 -17.06 0.38
C LYS A 104 1.05 -17.55 1.17
N GLU A 105 1.13 -17.55 2.50
CA GLU A 105 0.03 -17.91 3.37
C GLU A 105 -1.19 -17.03 3.10
N PHE A 106 -1.03 -15.71 3.16
CA PHE A 106 -2.13 -14.77 2.95
C PHE A 106 -2.63 -14.71 1.50
N ALA A 107 -1.79 -15.02 0.52
CA ALA A 107 -2.23 -15.17 -0.87
C ALA A 107 -3.10 -16.43 -1.07
N ASN A 108 -2.84 -17.50 -0.32
CA ASN A 108 -3.56 -18.76 -0.43
C ASN A 108 -4.84 -18.80 0.43
N ASP A 109 -4.82 -18.20 1.62
CA ASP A 109 -5.94 -18.19 2.56
C ASP A 109 -6.32 -16.75 2.94
N PHE A 110 -7.49 -16.34 2.47
CA PHE A 110 -8.02 -15.00 2.75
C PHE A 110 -8.50 -14.86 4.20
N GLU A 111 -8.95 -15.93 4.86
CA GLU A 111 -9.37 -15.87 6.27
C GLU A 111 -8.18 -15.64 7.18
N ASP A 112 -7.06 -16.32 6.94
CA ASP A 112 -5.84 -16.13 7.71
C ASP A 112 -5.31 -14.70 7.58
N PHE A 113 -5.36 -14.14 6.36
CA PHE A 113 -5.08 -12.74 6.15
C PHE A 113 -6.02 -11.84 6.97
N ARG A 114 -7.34 -12.01 6.83
CA ARG A 114 -8.32 -11.16 7.52
C ARG A 114 -8.17 -11.21 9.04
N ARG A 115 -7.99 -12.40 9.62
CA ARG A 115 -7.78 -12.59 11.07
C ARG A 115 -6.51 -11.89 11.54
N SER A 116 -5.40 -12.13 10.83
CA SER A 116 -4.12 -11.53 11.16
C SER A 116 -4.14 -10.00 11.03
N PHE A 117 -4.85 -9.50 10.01
CA PHE A 117 -5.03 -8.07 9.77
C PHE A 117 -5.83 -7.43 10.90
N ALA A 118 -6.98 -7.99 11.27
CA ALA A 118 -7.79 -7.51 12.39
C ALA A 118 -7.00 -7.48 13.70
N LEU A 119 -6.24 -8.54 14.01
CA LEU A 119 -5.40 -8.59 15.20
C LEU A 119 -4.31 -7.50 15.18
N SER A 120 -3.68 -7.27 14.03
CA SER A 120 -2.63 -6.26 13.87
C SER A 120 -3.16 -4.84 14.05
N ILE A 121 -4.33 -4.54 13.46
CA ILE A 121 -4.97 -3.23 13.58
C ILE A 121 -5.47 -2.99 15.03
N ASN A 122 -6.00 -4.01 15.70
CA ASN A 122 -6.37 -3.93 17.12
C ASN A 122 -5.15 -3.58 17.99
N ARG A 123 -4.04 -4.31 17.83
CA ARG A 123 -2.79 -4.02 18.55
C ARG A 123 -2.27 -2.60 18.27
N MET A 124 -2.32 -2.16 17.01
CA MET A 124 -1.94 -0.81 16.62
C MET A 124 -2.83 0.26 17.26
N GLY A 125 -4.14 0.02 17.36
CA GLY A 125 -5.10 0.89 18.02
C GLY A 125 -4.88 1.05 19.53
N GLY A 126 -4.19 0.11 20.18
CA GLY A 126 -3.84 0.18 21.59
C GLY A 126 -2.57 0.97 21.91
N LEU A 127 -1.85 1.49 20.91
CA LEU A 127 -0.58 2.17 21.12
C LEU A 127 -0.79 3.57 21.71
N ARG A 128 -0.24 3.79 22.92
CA ARG A 128 -0.15 5.11 23.59
C ARG A 128 -1.50 5.85 23.67
N VAL A 129 -2.58 5.11 23.90
CA VAL A 129 -3.92 5.68 24.04
C VAL A 129 -4.05 6.50 25.33
N LEU A 130 -4.84 7.58 25.27
CA LEU A 130 -5.22 8.36 26.44
C LEU A 130 -6.45 7.72 27.09
N THR A 131 -6.37 7.44 28.39
CA THR A 131 -7.42 6.75 29.16
C THR A 131 -7.70 7.48 30.47
N GLY A 132 -8.88 7.26 31.05
CA GLY A 132 -9.30 7.91 32.29
C GLY A 132 -9.55 9.40 32.08
N ASP A 133 -8.92 10.23 32.90
CA ASP A 133 -8.98 11.69 32.88
C ASP A 133 -7.91 12.33 31.97
N LYS A 134 -7.09 11.52 31.29
CA LYS A 134 -6.07 12.02 30.36
C LYS A 134 -6.71 12.46 29.05
N GLY A 135 -6.45 13.71 28.65
CA GLY A 135 -6.96 14.27 27.39
C GLY A 135 -8.37 14.83 27.53
N GLU A 136 -9.14 14.80 26.44
CA GLU A 136 -10.52 15.28 26.40
C GLU A 136 -11.32 14.59 25.28
N ILE A 137 -12.64 14.56 25.43
CA ILE A 137 -13.55 14.23 24.32
C ILE A 137 -13.75 15.50 23.49
N ARG A 138 -13.14 15.56 22.32
CA ARG A 138 -13.24 16.72 21.42
C ARG A 138 -14.65 16.86 20.86
N ARG A 139 -15.22 18.07 20.95
CA ARG A 139 -16.49 18.41 20.28
C ARG A 139 -16.32 18.61 18.78
N ASN A 140 -15.11 18.97 18.36
CA ASN A 140 -14.71 19.10 16.96
C ASN A 140 -13.29 18.55 16.81
N CYS A 141 -13.09 17.53 15.97
CA CYS A 141 -11.78 16.88 15.82
C CYS A 141 -10.65 17.83 15.38
N ARG A 142 -11.00 18.96 14.75
CA ARG A 142 -10.06 19.96 14.22
C ARG A 142 -9.47 20.88 15.28
N TYR A 143 -10.10 21.02 16.45
CA TYR A 143 -9.68 21.97 17.48
C TYR A 143 -9.75 21.36 18.88
N VAL A 144 -8.90 21.85 19.79
CA VAL A 144 -8.98 21.57 21.23
C VAL A 144 -10.18 22.34 21.80
N ASN A 145 -10.89 21.77 22.78
CA ASN A 145 -11.99 22.48 23.40
C ASN A 145 -11.46 23.74 24.14
N LYS A 146 -12.25 24.81 24.12
CA LYS A 146 -11.96 25.98 24.94
C LYS A 146 -12.27 25.65 26.40
N LYS A 147 -11.39 26.08 27.30
CA LYS A 147 -11.64 26.06 28.74
C LYS A 147 -12.72 27.06 29.10
#